data_AF-A0A970INZ1-F1
#
_entry.id   AF-A0A970INZ1-F1
#
_cell.length_a   1.000
_cell.length_b   1.000
_cell.length_c   1.000
_cell.angle_alpha   90.00
_cell.angle_beta   90.00
_cell.angle_gamma   90.00
#
_symmetry.space_group_name_H-M   'P 1'
#
loop_
_entity.id
_entity.type
_entity.pdbx_description
1 polymer ?
#
loop_
_entity_poly.entity_id
_entity_poly.type
_entity_poly.pdbx_seq_one_letter_code
_entity_poly.pdbx_strand_id
1 'polypeptide(L)'
;MKKSATLLPSRPKGNGTLPSRSRLSRLLLLSVLLAAVFAFSSGFVPGQKVYDLAGLLTDTQKTTLQAECLRVAQAEGVDVILLTVDDAGGRSAMEVADDFYDENAFGYDAPHGTGILMLIDMDNREAWISTSGEAITYFTDARIERVLDSVFEYLPSGDYFQSFQAFLADVEYYMGLPPDSGNGGYYPPGGVTQSPWWTSWILQGGVALLAGVITVVILIARAGGVMTTGNRDYMSGVRMNASS
;
A
#
# COMPACT_ATOMS: atom_id res chain seq x y z
N MET A 1 -3.11 -67.68 72.73
CA MET A 1 -1.75 -67.50 72.15
C MET A 1 -1.82 -66.52 70.99
N LYS A 2 -0.80 -65.68 70.87
CA LYS A 2 -0.73 -64.40 70.11
C LYS A 2 -1.25 -64.47 68.66
N LYS A 3 -2.13 -63.55 68.26
CA LYS A 3 -2.36 -63.19 66.85
C LYS A 3 -1.41 -62.03 66.50
N SER A 4 -0.41 -62.31 65.65
CA SER A 4 0.45 -61.30 65.03
C SER A 4 -0.37 -60.43 64.09
N ALA A 5 -0.31 -59.11 64.30
CA ALA A 5 -0.89 -58.11 63.41
C ALA A 5 0.11 -57.79 62.29
N THR A 6 -0.22 -58.17 61.07
CA THR A 6 0.50 -57.77 59.84
C THR A 6 0.11 -56.33 59.51
N LEU A 7 1.08 -55.42 59.60
CA LEU A 7 0.93 -54.00 59.27
C LEU A 7 0.73 -53.82 57.76
N LEU A 8 -0.36 -53.17 57.36
CA LEU A 8 -0.56 -52.70 55.99
C LEU A 8 0.30 -51.45 55.73
N PRO A 9 0.89 -51.30 54.54
CA PRO A 9 1.70 -50.13 54.20
C PRO A 9 0.83 -48.86 54.13
N SER A 10 1.33 -47.78 54.72
CA SER A 10 0.69 -46.47 54.73
C SER A 10 0.61 -45.86 53.34
N ARG A 11 -0.60 -45.42 52.96
CA ARG A 11 -0.93 -44.72 51.71
C ARG A 11 -0.05 -43.47 51.51
N PRO A 12 0.57 -43.27 50.34
CA PRO A 12 1.35 -42.05 50.10
C PRO A 12 0.39 -40.85 50.02
N LYS A 13 0.65 -39.81 50.82
CA LYS A 13 -0.04 -38.52 50.70
C LYS A 13 0.49 -37.81 49.45
N GLY A 14 -0.18 -38.03 48.32
CA GLY A 14 0.00 -37.20 47.13
C GLY A 14 -0.54 -35.80 47.41
N ASN A 15 0.35 -34.84 47.66
CA ASN A 15 0.03 -33.42 47.70
C ASN A 15 -0.14 -32.88 46.26
N GLY A 16 -1.12 -33.44 45.54
CA GLY A 16 -1.54 -32.92 44.24
C GLY A 16 -2.67 -31.93 44.44
N THR A 17 -2.34 -30.67 44.78
CA THR A 17 -3.34 -29.60 44.76
C THR A 17 -3.75 -29.36 43.32
N LEU A 18 -4.90 -29.92 42.91
CA LEU A 18 -5.52 -29.59 41.63
C LEU A 18 -5.77 -28.06 41.59
N PRO A 19 -5.37 -27.36 40.51
CA PRO A 19 -5.58 -25.93 40.41
C PRO A 19 -7.08 -25.62 40.47
N SER A 20 -7.44 -24.66 41.31
CA SER A 20 -8.83 -24.18 41.50
C SER A 20 -9.52 -23.92 40.16
N ARG A 21 -10.84 -24.18 40.07
CA ARG A 21 -11.66 -24.00 38.86
C ARG A 21 -11.52 -22.59 38.23
N SER A 22 -11.23 -21.58 39.04
CA SER A 22 -10.96 -20.21 38.57
C SER A 22 -9.56 -20.03 37.96
N ARG A 23 -8.58 -20.84 38.36
CA ARG A 23 -7.23 -20.88 37.75
C ARG A 23 -7.24 -21.65 36.43
N LEU A 24 -8.01 -22.74 36.34
CA LEU A 24 -8.20 -23.49 35.08
C LEU A 24 -8.91 -22.65 34.01
N SER A 25 -9.95 -21.90 34.38
CA SER A 25 -10.66 -20.99 33.46
C SER A 25 -9.78 -19.84 32.97
N ARG A 26 -8.93 -19.27 33.84
CA ARG A 26 -7.96 -18.22 33.45
C ARG A 26 -6.85 -18.75 32.54
N LEU A 27 -6.38 -19.98 32.78
CA LEU A 27 -5.40 -20.63 31.91
C LEU A 27 -5.99 -20.97 30.54
N LEU A 28 -7.24 -21.43 30.48
CA LEU A 28 -7.98 -21.66 29.23
C LEU A 28 -8.22 -20.37 28.45
N LEU A 29 -8.66 -19.30 29.13
CA LEU A 29 -8.85 -17.97 28.52
C LEU A 29 -7.52 -17.40 28.01
N LEU A 30 -6.43 -17.56 28.75
CA LEU A 30 -5.10 -17.12 28.32
C LEU A 30 -4.57 -17.95 27.15
N SER A 31 -4.83 -19.26 27.10
CA SER A 31 -4.46 -20.10 25.95
C SER A 31 -5.28 -19.82 24.70
N VAL A 32 -6.57 -19.49 24.86
CA VAL A 32 -7.44 -19.09 23.74
C VAL A 32 -7.04 -17.69 23.24
N LEU A 33 -6.68 -16.78 24.13
CA LEU A 33 -6.16 -15.45 23.77
C LEU A 33 -4.79 -15.55 23.07
N LEU A 34 -3.90 -16.44 23.52
CA LEU A 34 -2.60 -16.68 22.89
C LEU A 34 -2.73 -17.35 21.51
N ALA A 35 -3.71 -18.25 21.34
CA ALA A 35 -4.04 -18.85 20.04
C ALA A 35 -4.69 -17.85 19.08
N ALA A 36 -5.51 -16.92 19.58
CA ALA A 36 -6.10 -15.84 18.78
C ALA A 36 -5.07 -14.80 18.33
N VAL A 37 -4.04 -14.51 19.14
CA VAL A 37 -2.90 -13.67 18.75
C VAL A 37 -2.06 -14.34 17.66
N PHE A 38 -1.95 -15.67 17.66
CA PHE A 38 -1.26 -16.42 16.60
C PHE A 38 -2.06 -16.50 15.28
N ALA A 39 -3.38 -16.28 15.32
CA ALA A 39 -4.24 -16.27 14.13
C ALA A 39 -4.22 -14.94 13.36
N PHE A 40 -3.55 -13.92 13.90
CA PHE A 40 -3.34 -12.60 13.27
C PHE A 40 -1.92 -12.42 12.70
N SER A 41 -1.17 -13.51 12.49
CA SER A 41 -0.02 -13.44 11.59
C SER A 41 -0.57 -13.34 10.16
N SER A 42 -0.70 -12.11 9.64
CA SER A 42 -0.85 -11.86 8.21
C SER A 42 0.20 -12.70 7.49
N GLY A 43 -0.28 -13.70 6.75
CA GLY A 43 0.56 -14.77 6.24
C GLY A 43 1.53 -14.24 5.21
N PHE A 44 2.80 -14.08 5.59
CA PHE A 44 3.88 -14.08 4.61
C PHE A 44 3.82 -15.42 3.89
N VAL A 45 3.30 -15.42 2.66
CA VAL A 45 3.36 -16.57 1.76
C VAL A 45 4.67 -16.41 0.98
N PRO A 46 5.68 -17.28 1.19
CA PRO A 46 6.94 -17.16 0.49
C PRO A 46 6.72 -17.11 -1.02
N GLY A 47 7.25 -16.05 -1.66
CA GLY A 47 7.14 -15.85 -3.10
C GLY A 47 5.84 -15.22 -3.58
N GLN A 48 4.91 -14.80 -2.71
CA GLN A 48 3.75 -14.03 -3.12
C GLN A 48 4.17 -12.66 -3.68
N LYS A 49 3.58 -12.31 -4.83
CA LYS A 49 3.85 -11.08 -5.58
C LYS A 49 2.59 -10.23 -5.80
N VAL A 50 1.41 -10.85 -5.74
CA VAL A 50 0.12 -10.17 -5.95
C VAL A 50 -0.62 -10.04 -4.62
N TYR A 51 -0.90 -8.80 -4.23
CA TYR A 51 -1.59 -8.43 -3.00
C TYR A 51 -2.86 -7.65 -3.37
N ASP A 52 -3.96 -8.37 -3.58
CA ASP A 52 -5.23 -7.78 -3.97
C ASP A 52 -6.11 -7.47 -2.75
N LEU A 53 -5.81 -6.39 -2.02
CA LEU A 53 -6.55 -6.02 -0.80
C LEU A 53 -7.88 -5.32 -1.12
N ALA A 54 -8.04 -4.82 -2.35
CA ALA A 54 -9.29 -4.22 -2.83
C ALA A 54 -10.25 -5.23 -3.49
N GLY A 55 -9.83 -6.47 -3.71
CA GLY A 55 -10.68 -7.50 -4.34
C GLY A 55 -11.02 -7.19 -5.80
N LEU A 56 -10.10 -6.53 -6.53
CA LEU A 56 -10.28 -6.12 -7.91
C LEU A 56 -10.03 -7.26 -8.91
N LEU A 57 -9.38 -8.34 -8.46
CA LEU A 57 -8.92 -9.43 -9.31
C LEU A 57 -9.62 -10.75 -8.96
N THR A 58 -10.00 -11.49 -10.00
CA THR A 58 -10.44 -12.88 -9.84
C THR A 58 -9.26 -13.79 -9.45
N ASP A 59 -9.55 -14.97 -8.89
CA ASP A 59 -8.50 -15.93 -8.51
C ASP A 59 -7.65 -16.40 -9.70
N THR A 60 -8.25 -16.55 -10.87
CA THR A 60 -7.54 -16.87 -12.11
C THR A 60 -6.58 -15.74 -12.49
N GLN A 61 -7.04 -14.49 -12.44
CA GLN A 61 -6.20 -13.32 -12.75
C GLN A 61 -5.04 -13.18 -11.78
N LYS A 62 -5.28 -13.33 -10.46
CA LYS A 62 -4.22 -13.33 -9.45
C LYS A 62 -3.19 -14.42 -9.71
N THR A 63 -3.63 -15.63 -10.07
CA THR A 63 -2.74 -16.75 -10.39
C THR A 63 -1.88 -16.46 -11.63
N THR A 64 -2.48 -15.89 -12.68
CA THR A 64 -1.75 -15.51 -13.90
C THR A 64 -0.72 -14.42 -13.60
N LEU A 65 -1.12 -13.33 -12.96
CA LEU A 65 -0.22 -12.23 -12.61
C LEU A 65 0.91 -12.70 -11.67
N GLN A 66 0.59 -13.58 -10.70
CA GLN A 66 1.57 -14.17 -9.81
C GLN A 66 2.64 -14.95 -10.57
N ALA A 67 2.23 -15.76 -11.57
CA ALA A 67 3.17 -16.50 -12.40
C ALA A 67 4.01 -15.57 -13.29
N GLU A 68 3.40 -14.51 -13.85
CA GLU A 68 4.12 -13.52 -14.66
C GLU A 68 5.13 -12.72 -13.82
N CYS A 69 4.77 -12.27 -12.61
CA CYS A 69 5.70 -11.58 -11.71
C CYS A 69 6.91 -12.46 -11.36
N LEU A 70 6.69 -13.74 -11.04
CA LEU A 70 7.77 -14.68 -10.75
C LEU A 70 8.66 -14.96 -11.97
N ARG A 71 8.10 -14.95 -13.18
CA ARG A 71 8.84 -15.11 -14.42
C ARG A 71 9.70 -13.88 -14.70
N VAL A 72 9.12 -12.68 -14.65
CA VAL A 72 9.85 -11.41 -14.83
C VAL A 72 10.95 -11.29 -13.79
N ALA A 73 10.67 -11.62 -12.53
CA ALA A 73 11.67 -11.54 -11.48
C ALA A 73 12.89 -12.42 -11.75
N GLN A 74 12.67 -13.66 -12.20
CA GLN A 74 13.78 -14.55 -12.55
C GLN A 74 14.51 -14.14 -13.82
N ALA A 75 13.80 -13.61 -14.82
CA ALA A 75 14.39 -13.23 -16.10
C ALA A 75 15.26 -11.96 -15.98
N GLU A 76 14.77 -10.97 -15.24
CA GLU A 76 15.32 -9.61 -15.22
C GLU A 76 16.05 -9.28 -13.91
N GLY A 77 16.04 -10.17 -12.91
CA GLY A 77 16.71 -9.92 -11.63
C GLY A 77 16.09 -8.78 -10.81
N VAL A 78 14.77 -8.59 -10.92
CA VAL A 78 14.00 -7.52 -10.26
C VAL A 78 12.80 -8.11 -9.54
N ASP A 79 12.60 -7.81 -8.26
CA ASP A 79 11.39 -8.25 -7.59
C ASP A 79 10.22 -7.36 -8.00
N VAL A 80 9.11 -7.95 -8.44
CA VAL A 80 7.95 -7.20 -8.95
C VAL A 80 6.74 -7.48 -8.08
N ILE A 81 6.18 -6.43 -7.50
CA ILE A 81 5.04 -6.50 -6.57
C ILE A 81 3.84 -5.75 -7.12
N LEU A 82 2.68 -6.38 -7.08
CA LEU A 82 1.41 -5.78 -7.48
C LEU A 82 0.54 -5.63 -6.24
N LEU A 83 0.07 -4.42 -5.96
CA LEU A 83 -0.74 -4.10 -4.79
C LEU A 83 -2.01 -3.37 -5.21
N THR A 84 -3.15 -3.77 -4.64
CA THR A 84 -4.39 -3.00 -4.70
C THR A 84 -4.85 -2.70 -3.28
N VAL A 85 -5.35 -1.50 -3.02
CA VAL A 85 -5.94 -1.10 -1.73
C VAL A 85 -7.28 -0.40 -1.95
N ASP A 86 -8.26 -0.74 -1.10
CA ASP A 86 -9.60 -0.12 -1.14
C ASP A 86 -9.67 1.17 -0.30
N ASP A 87 -8.87 1.21 0.78
CA ASP A 87 -8.82 2.30 1.75
C ASP A 87 -7.35 2.59 2.08
N ALA A 88 -6.91 3.83 1.87
CA ALA A 88 -5.54 4.27 2.15
C ALA A 88 -5.37 4.76 3.60
N GLY A 89 -6.44 4.83 4.39
CA GLY A 89 -6.41 5.26 5.78
C GLY A 89 -6.03 6.74 5.94
N GLY A 90 -6.35 7.57 4.94
CA GLY A 90 -6.00 9.00 4.91
C GLY A 90 -4.54 9.28 4.55
N ARG A 91 -3.81 8.28 4.06
CA ARG A 91 -2.44 8.39 3.58
C ARG A 91 -2.41 8.57 2.06
N SER A 92 -1.30 9.06 1.54
CA SER A 92 -1.08 9.13 0.09
C SER A 92 -0.74 7.76 -0.49
N ALA A 93 -1.00 7.56 -1.80
CA ALA A 93 -0.63 6.34 -2.52
C ALA A 93 0.90 6.07 -2.44
N MET A 94 1.72 7.13 -2.50
CA MET A 94 3.17 7.05 -2.27
C MET A 94 3.50 6.43 -0.91
N GLU A 95 2.96 6.99 0.18
CA GLU A 95 3.23 6.48 1.52
C GLU A 95 2.79 5.02 1.65
N VAL A 96 1.62 4.66 1.12
CA VAL A 96 1.12 3.27 1.17
C VAL A 96 2.06 2.33 0.41
N ALA A 97 2.49 2.70 -0.79
CA ALA A 97 3.38 1.90 -1.62
C ALA A 97 4.75 1.71 -0.96
N ASP A 98 5.35 2.79 -0.48
CA ASP A 98 6.69 2.77 0.12
C ASP A 98 6.70 2.00 1.44
N ASP A 99 5.76 2.27 2.35
CA ASP A 99 5.69 1.53 3.62
C ASP A 99 5.38 0.05 3.38
N PHE A 100 4.47 -0.28 2.45
CA PHE A 100 4.21 -1.67 2.13
C PHE A 100 5.44 -2.37 1.55
N TYR A 101 6.26 -1.66 0.77
CA TYR A 101 7.51 -2.19 0.26
C TYR A 101 8.51 -2.48 1.38
N ASP A 102 8.73 -1.50 2.25
CA ASP A 102 9.74 -1.56 3.30
C ASP A 102 9.36 -2.50 4.45
N GLU A 103 8.10 -2.51 4.88
CA GLU A 103 7.62 -3.39 5.95
C GLU A 103 7.74 -4.87 5.58
N ASN A 104 7.59 -5.20 4.30
CA ASN A 104 7.74 -6.56 3.79
C ASN A 104 9.16 -6.87 3.29
N ALA A 105 10.05 -5.87 3.31
CA ALA A 105 11.44 -5.95 2.87
C ALA A 105 11.60 -6.60 1.49
N PHE A 106 10.77 -6.20 0.53
CA PHE A 106 10.82 -6.74 -0.84
C PHE A 106 12.14 -6.44 -1.53
N GLY A 107 12.45 -7.23 -2.56
CA GLY A 107 13.69 -7.11 -3.31
C GLY A 107 14.19 -8.44 -3.85
N TYR A 108 14.86 -8.38 -5.00
CA TYR A 108 15.41 -9.57 -5.65
C TYR A 108 16.66 -10.05 -4.92
N ASP A 109 16.69 -11.34 -4.56
CA ASP A 109 17.78 -12.06 -3.88
C ASP A 109 18.29 -11.49 -2.55
N ALA A 110 17.79 -10.33 -2.12
CA ALA A 110 18.11 -9.70 -0.84
C ALA A 110 16.95 -8.82 -0.34
N PRO A 111 16.76 -8.69 0.98
CA PRO A 111 15.85 -7.71 1.56
C PRO A 111 16.20 -6.28 1.11
N HIS A 112 15.21 -5.51 0.67
CA HIS A 112 15.40 -4.18 0.07
C HIS A 112 16.37 -4.19 -1.14
N GLY A 113 16.45 -5.33 -1.85
CA GLY A 113 17.19 -5.50 -3.08
C GLY A 113 16.56 -4.77 -4.27
N THR A 114 16.98 -5.16 -5.47
CA THR A 114 16.41 -4.62 -6.72
C THR A 114 14.94 -5.00 -6.85
N GLY A 115 14.06 -4.02 -6.98
CA GLY A 115 12.64 -4.29 -7.14
C GLY A 115 11.79 -3.08 -7.48
N ILE A 116 10.55 -3.37 -7.84
CA ILE A 116 9.54 -2.40 -8.26
C ILE A 116 8.17 -2.86 -7.78
N LEU A 117 7.37 -1.90 -7.30
CA LEU A 117 6.00 -2.12 -6.87
C LEU A 117 5.07 -1.19 -7.64
N MET A 118 3.95 -1.74 -8.11
CA MET A 118 2.83 -0.97 -8.61
C MET A 118 1.65 -1.07 -7.65
N LEU A 119 1.16 0.08 -7.21
CA LEU A 119 -0.04 0.25 -6.40
C LEU A 119 -1.19 0.77 -7.26
N ILE A 120 -2.37 0.19 -7.10
CA ILE A 120 -3.66 0.79 -7.47
C ILE A 120 -4.39 1.15 -6.17
N ASP A 121 -4.52 2.44 -5.90
CA ASP A 121 -5.20 3.00 -4.75
C ASP A 121 -6.61 3.46 -5.14
N MET A 122 -7.62 2.74 -4.66
CA MET A 122 -9.03 3.03 -4.98
C MET A 122 -9.59 4.20 -4.18
N ASP A 123 -9.01 4.52 -3.02
CA ASP A 123 -9.44 5.63 -2.17
C ASP A 123 -9.01 6.96 -2.78
N ASN A 124 -7.72 7.06 -3.10
CA ASN A 124 -7.14 8.23 -3.77
C ASN A 124 -7.40 8.26 -5.29
N ARG A 125 -7.88 7.15 -5.86
CA ARG A 125 -8.04 6.93 -7.32
C ARG A 125 -6.75 7.20 -8.09
N GLU A 126 -5.65 6.71 -7.53
CA GLU A 126 -4.30 6.96 -8.01
C GLU A 126 -3.58 5.63 -8.25
N ALA A 127 -2.71 5.60 -9.25
CA ALA A 127 -1.74 4.52 -9.42
C ALA A 127 -0.35 5.06 -9.08
N TRP A 128 0.43 4.28 -8.33
CA TRP A 128 1.75 4.69 -7.86
C TRP A 128 2.78 3.60 -8.16
N ILE A 129 4.01 4.01 -8.48
CA ILE A 129 5.14 3.11 -8.68
C ILE A 129 6.23 3.45 -7.66
N SER A 130 6.66 2.46 -6.89
CA SER A 130 7.82 2.56 -6.01
C SER A 130 8.94 1.67 -6.53
N THR A 131 10.19 2.13 -6.45
CA THR A 131 11.37 1.41 -6.96
C THR A 131 12.46 1.35 -5.89
N SER A 132 13.21 0.26 -5.88
CA SER A 132 14.32 0.00 -4.95
C SER A 132 15.52 -0.63 -5.65
N GLY A 133 16.69 -0.47 -5.04
CA GLY A 133 17.94 -1.06 -5.51
C GLY A 133 18.32 -0.56 -6.90
N GLU A 134 18.80 -1.45 -7.77
CA GLU A 134 19.25 -1.07 -9.11
C GLU A 134 18.10 -0.59 -9.99
N ALA A 135 16.84 -0.97 -9.70
CA ALA A 135 15.66 -0.59 -10.48
C ALA A 135 15.52 0.93 -10.58
N ILE A 136 15.94 1.69 -9.57
CA ILE A 136 15.95 3.17 -9.58
C ILE A 136 16.72 3.73 -10.78
N THR A 137 17.78 3.04 -11.22
CA THR A 137 18.60 3.46 -12.38
C THR A 137 17.99 3.08 -13.73
N TYR A 138 17.10 2.08 -13.73
CA TYR A 138 16.39 1.61 -14.93
C TYR A 138 15.06 2.33 -15.12
N PHE A 139 14.39 2.73 -14.05
CA PHE A 139 13.11 3.41 -14.02
C PHE A 139 13.27 4.86 -13.56
N THR A 140 13.82 5.69 -14.43
CA THR A 140 13.83 7.14 -14.23
C THR A 140 12.41 7.71 -14.26
N ASP A 141 12.21 8.92 -13.75
CA ASP A 141 10.92 9.62 -13.77
C ASP A 141 10.24 9.55 -15.15
N ALA A 142 10.99 9.81 -16.23
CA ALA A 142 10.46 9.77 -17.59
C ALA A 142 10.07 8.36 -18.06
N ARG A 143 10.70 7.30 -17.55
CA ARG A 143 10.30 5.92 -17.85
C ARG A 143 9.10 5.53 -16.99
N ILE A 144 9.08 5.89 -15.70
CA ILE A 144 7.92 5.71 -14.81
C ILE A 144 6.67 6.37 -15.39
N GLU A 145 6.77 7.61 -15.88
CA GLU A 145 5.67 8.30 -16.57
C GLU A 145 5.11 7.48 -17.74
N ARG A 146 5.99 6.90 -18.56
CA ARG A 146 5.57 6.04 -19.68
C ARG A 146 4.92 4.73 -19.23
N VAL A 147 5.44 4.13 -18.16
CA VAL A 147 4.81 2.94 -17.56
C VAL A 147 3.39 3.31 -17.08
N LEU A 148 3.26 4.46 -16.41
CA LEU A 148 1.97 4.95 -15.95
C LEU A 148 1.02 5.25 -17.12
N ASP A 149 1.49 5.82 -18.23
CA ASP A 149 0.68 6.04 -19.43
C ASP A 149 0.07 4.72 -19.95
N SER A 150 0.87 3.65 -20.07
CA SER A 150 0.40 2.31 -20.46
C SER A 150 -0.63 1.75 -19.48
N VAL A 151 -0.38 1.93 -18.18
CA VAL A 151 -1.30 1.51 -17.10
C VAL A 151 -2.64 2.26 -17.18
N PHE A 152 -2.60 3.58 -17.40
CA PHE A 152 -3.77 4.45 -17.46
C PHE A 152 -4.62 4.26 -18.73
N GLU A 153 -4.16 3.48 -19.72
CA GLU A 153 -5.01 3.05 -20.83
C GLU A 153 -6.18 2.16 -20.35
N TYR A 154 -5.95 1.36 -19.30
CA TYR A 154 -6.88 0.34 -18.82
C TYR A 154 -7.61 0.70 -17.51
N LEU A 155 -7.00 1.52 -16.65
CA LEU A 155 -7.61 1.90 -15.38
C LEU A 155 -8.98 2.59 -15.50
N PRO A 156 -9.23 3.52 -16.45
CA PRO A 156 -10.51 4.22 -16.55
C PRO A 156 -11.69 3.30 -16.89
N SER A 157 -11.44 2.18 -17.58
CA SER A 157 -12.46 1.17 -17.90
C SER A 157 -12.63 0.12 -16.80
N GLY A 158 -11.82 0.18 -15.75
CA GLY A 158 -11.80 -0.79 -14.65
C GLY A 158 -11.13 -2.12 -15.03
N ASP A 159 -10.32 -2.15 -16.10
CA ASP A 159 -9.60 -3.35 -16.51
C ASP A 159 -8.24 -3.46 -15.79
N TYR A 160 -8.32 -3.69 -14.47
CA TYR A 160 -7.15 -3.76 -13.60
C TYR A 160 -6.18 -4.90 -13.94
N PHE A 161 -6.71 -5.97 -14.53
CA PHE A 161 -5.86 -7.08 -14.98
C PHE A 161 -5.01 -6.65 -16.16
N GLN A 162 -5.60 -6.01 -17.19
CA GLN A 162 -4.82 -5.48 -18.30
C GLN A 162 -3.86 -4.37 -17.87
N SER A 163 -4.24 -3.52 -16.92
CA SER A 163 -3.31 -2.49 -16.41
C SER A 163 -2.06 -3.12 -15.79
N PHE A 164 -2.21 -4.20 -15.01
CA PHE A 164 -1.06 -4.91 -14.45
C PHE A 164 -0.24 -5.66 -15.52
N GLN A 165 -0.88 -6.21 -16.55
CA GLN A 165 -0.14 -6.83 -17.65
C GLN A 165 0.68 -5.80 -18.44
N ALA A 166 0.14 -4.60 -18.68
CA ALA A 166 0.86 -3.51 -19.32
C ALA A 166 2.07 -3.09 -18.49
N PHE A 167 1.89 -2.92 -17.17
CA PHE A 167 2.99 -2.66 -16.24
C PHE A 167 4.09 -3.73 -16.31
N LEU A 168 3.73 -5.02 -16.24
CA LEU A 168 4.71 -6.11 -16.30
C LEU A 168 5.47 -6.15 -17.63
N ALA A 169 4.80 -5.87 -18.74
CA ALA A 169 5.43 -5.78 -20.06
C ALA A 169 6.43 -4.62 -20.12
N ASP A 170 6.07 -3.46 -19.57
CA ASP A 170 6.97 -2.32 -19.51
C ASP A 170 8.16 -2.55 -18.55
N VAL A 171 7.95 -3.26 -17.44
CA VAL A 171 9.05 -3.65 -16.55
C VAL A 171 10.06 -4.51 -17.29
N GLU A 172 9.60 -5.56 -17.96
CA GLU A 172 10.46 -6.42 -18.77
C GLU A 172 11.16 -5.64 -19.89
N TYR A 173 10.45 -4.73 -20.55
CA TYR A 173 11.03 -3.87 -21.58
C TYR A 173 12.18 -3.00 -21.05
N TYR A 174 11.95 -2.24 -19.98
CA TYR A 174 12.94 -1.29 -19.47
C TYR A 174 14.12 -1.95 -18.78
N MET A 175 13.91 -3.10 -18.11
CA MET A 175 15.01 -3.89 -17.54
C MET A 175 15.92 -4.51 -18.61
N GLY A 176 15.37 -4.83 -19.78
CA GLY A 176 16.13 -5.27 -20.95
C GLY A 176 16.95 -4.17 -21.65
N LEU A 177 16.74 -2.90 -21.30
CA LEU A 177 17.53 -1.77 -21.81
C LEU A 177 18.69 -1.42 -20.88
N PRO A 178 19.73 -0.73 -21.37
CA PRO A 178 20.69 -0.09 -20.49
C PRO A 178 19.99 0.88 -19.51
N PRO A 179 20.51 1.03 -18.28
CA PRO A 179 20.08 2.07 -17.34
C PRO A 179 20.06 3.44 -18.04
N ASP A 180 19.01 4.23 -17.81
CA ASP A 180 18.88 5.50 -18.49
C ASP A 180 19.80 6.53 -17.85
N SER A 181 20.80 7.00 -18.60
CA SER A 181 21.61 8.15 -18.21
C SER A 181 20.93 9.49 -18.49
N GLY A 182 19.65 9.50 -18.89
CA GLY A 182 18.83 10.69 -19.11
C GLY A 182 18.93 11.29 -20.52
N ASN A 183 19.31 10.53 -21.55
CA ASN A 183 19.61 11.09 -22.89
C ASN A 183 19.09 10.27 -24.09
N GLY A 184 18.22 9.27 -23.88
CA GLY A 184 17.68 8.41 -24.95
C GLY A 184 16.18 8.58 -25.17
N GLY A 185 15.76 9.14 -26.30
CA GLY A 185 14.34 9.17 -26.69
C GLY A 185 13.84 7.79 -27.10
N TYR A 186 12.80 7.30 -26.43
CA TYR A 186 12.09 6.05 -26.76
C TYR A 186 10.86 6.31 -27.65
N TYR A 187 10.65 5.43 -28.65
CA TYR A 187 9.46 5.35 -29.51
C TYR A 187 8.77 3.99 -29.29
N PRO A 188 7.51 3.94 -28.84
CA PRO A 188 6.80 2.67 -28.65
C PRO A 188 6.42 2.01 -29.98
N PRO A 189 6.41 0.66 -30.08
CA PRO A 189 5.82 -0.05 -31.21
C PRO A 189 4.30 0.08 -31.19
N GLY A 190 3.73 0.89 -32.07
CA GLY A 190 2.27 1.10 -32.15
C GLY A 190 1.82 2.52 -32.44
N GLY A 191 2.70 3.51 -32.27
CA GLY A 191 2.56 4.86 -32.82
C GLY A 191 1.33 5.67 -32.36
N VAL A 192 1.53 6.55 -31.37
CA VAL A 192 1.11 7.96 -31.49
C VAL A 192 2.03 8.82 -30.61
N THR A 193 2.69 9.77 -31.26
CA THR A 193 3.54 10.78 -30.64
C THR A 193 2.69 12.02 -30.39
N GLN A 194 2.45 12.40 -29.13
CA GLN A 194 2.23 13.80 -28.76
C GLN A 194 2.73 14.04 -27.33
N SER A 195 3.74 14.90 -27.19
CA SER A 195 4.13 15.41 -25.87
C SER A 195 3.11 16.47 -25.43
N PRO A 196 2.42 16.29 -24.30
CA PRO A 196 1.50 17.28 -23.79
C PRO A 196 2.20 18.59 -23.41
N TRP A 197 1.51 19.72 -23.59
CA TRP A 197 1.96 21.07 -23.27
C TRP A 197 2.23 21.33 -21.77
N TRP A 198 1.94 20.36 -20.90
CA TRP A 198 1.98 20.52 -19.45
C TRP A 198 3.32 20.11 -18.81
N THR A 199 4.34 19.68 -19.55
CA THR A 199 5.62 19.21 -18.97
C THR A 199 6.63 20.32 -18.62
N SER A 200 6.28 21.60 -18.77
CA SER A 200 7.23 22.73 -18.62
C SER A 200 7.30 23.39 -17.22
N TRP A 201 6.46 23.00 -16.25
CA TRP A 201 6.36 23.71 -14.95
C TRP A 201 6.94 22.95 -13.74
N ILE A 202 7.14 21.62 -13.84
CA ILE A 202 7.59 20.79 -12.71
C ILE A 202 9.12 20.86 -12.51
N LEU A 203 9.88 21.22 -13.55
CA LEU A 203 11.34 21.23 -13.50
C LEU A 203 11.97 22.55 -13.01
N GLN A 204 11.18 23.52 -12.50
CA GLN A 204 11.73 24.83 -12.09
C GLN A 204 11.35 25.36 -10.70
N GLY A 205 10.62 24.63 -9.85
CA GLY A 205 10.38 25.14 -8.49
C GLY A 205 9.70 24.16 -7.55
N GLY A 206 10.35 23.87 -6.43
CA GLY A 206 9.88 22.93 -5.42
C GLY A 206 8.58 23.32 -4.72
N VAL A 207 7.91 22.28 -4.21
CA VAL A 207 6.85 22.28 -3.17
C VAL A 207 5.74 23.33 -3.33
N ALA A 208 4.63 22.94 -3.97
CA ALA A 208 3.24 23.27 -3.61
C ALA A 208 2.33 22.44 -4.56
N LEU A 209 1.37 21.60 -4.15
CA LEU A 209 0.21 21.89 -3.32
C LEU A 209 -0.49 20.59 -2.87
N LEU A 210 -0.57 20.39 -1.55
CA LEU A 210 -1.54 19.54 -0.86
C LEU A 210 -2.99 20.12 -0.89
N ALA A 211 -3.46 20.72 -2.00
CA ALA A 211 -4.76 21.42 -2.00
C ALA A 211 -5.53 21.45 -3.34
N GLY A 212 -5.15 20.65 -4.34
CA GLY A 212 -5.69 20.80 -5.71
C GLY A 212 -6.76 19.80 -6.19
N VAL A 213 -6.97 18.64 -5.54
CA VAL A 213 -7.82 17.55 -6.11
C VAL A 213 -8.85 16.95 -5.12
N ILE A 214 -9.16 17.60 -3.98
CA ILE A 214 -10.52 17.42 -3.39
C ILE A 214 -11.51 18.27 -4.21
N THR A 215 -11.69 17.97 -5.50
CA THR A 215 -12.61 18.75 -6.34
C THR A 215 -13.49 17.91 -7.28
N VAL A 216 -13.65 16.60 -7.05
CA VAL A 216 -14.58 15.82 -7.89
C VAL A 216 -15.76 15.14 -7.17
N VAL A 217 -15.91 15.08 -5.83
CA VAL A 217 -17.11 14.40 -5.26
C VAL A 217 -17.91 15.06 -4.11
N ILE A 218 -17.44 16.02 -3.29
CA ILE A 218 -18.24 16.44 -2.10
C ILE A 218 -18.47 17.96 -1.96
N LEU A 219 -19.25 18.55 -2.87
CA LEU A 219 -20.00 19.80 -2.61
C LEU A 219 -21.44 19.75 -3.16
N ILE A 220 -22.10 18.60 -3.10
CA ILE A 220 -23.56 18.51 -3.31
C ILE A 220 -24.34 18.27 -1.99
N ALA A 221 -23.70 17.96 -0.86
CA ALA A 221 -24.46 17.41 0.27
C ALA A 221 -24.77 18.35 1.46
N ARG A 222 -24.08 19.48 1.72
CA ARG A 222 -24.32 20.22 2.99
C ARG A 222 -24.15 21.74 2.90
N ALA A 223 -25.15 22.43 2.36
CA ALA A 223 -25.49 23.79 2.77
C ALA A 223 -26.96 24.12 2.42
N GLY A 224 -27.89 23.29 2.89
CA GLY A 224 -29.25 23.75 3.15
C GLY A 224 -29.32 24.31 4.57
N GLY A 225 -29.49 25.62 4.72
CA GLY A 225 -29.69 26.26 6.05
C GLY A 225 -29.74 27.79 5.98
N VAL A 226 -30.80 28.37 6.55
CA VAL A 226 -31.38 29.71 6.29
C VAL A 226 -30.77 30.86 7.14
N MET A 227 -30.88 32.07 6.58
CA MET A 227 -30.64 33.46 7.04
C MET A 227 -30.93 33.80 8.53
N THR A 228 -30.25 34.83 9.10
CA THR A 228 -30.81 36.17 9.47
C THR A 228 -29.88 37.08 10.32
N THR A 229 -29.76 38.36 9.87
CA THR A 229 -29.70 39.67 10.59
C THR A 229 -28.50 40.04 11.52
N GLY A 230 -27.93 41.26 11.54
CA GLY A 230 -28.24 42.51 10.82
C GLY A 230 -27.26 43.68 11.09
N ASN A 231 -27.47 44.77 10.34
CA ASN A 231 -26.75 46.04 10.38
C ASN A 231 -26.87 46.77 11.73
N ARG A 232 -25.76 46.91 12.46
CA ARG A 232 -25.38 48.09 13.25
C ARG A 232 -24.03 47.85 13.93
N ASP A 233 -23.31 48.93 14.17
CA ASP A 233 -22.07 49.02 14.97
C ASP A 233 -20.74 48.84 14.27
N TYR A 234 -20.34 49.81 13.42
CA TYR A 234 -18.93 50.26 13.33
C TYR A 234 -18.84 51.75 12.96
N MET A 235 -19.42 52.60 13.81
CA MET A 235 -19.02 54.01 13.93
C MET A 235 -18.55 54.22 15.37
N SER A 236 -17.24 54.26 15.62
CA SER A 236 -16.70 55.12 16.68
C SER A 236 -15.19 55.36 16.52
N GLY A 237 -14.87 56.61 16.17
CA GLY A 237 -13.84 57.38 16.87
C GLY A 237 -12.39 57.21 16.44
N VAL A 238 -11.95 58.03 15.48
CA VAL A 238 -10.73 58.86 15.66
C VAL A 238 -10.95 60.20 14.94
N ARG A 239 -11.07 61.28 15.72
CA ARG A 239 -10.84 62.65 15.27
C ARG A 239 -9.34 62.84 15.07
N MET A 240 -8.89 63.39 13.94
CA MET A 240 -7.72 64.27 13.93
C MET A 240 -7.94 65.44 12.96
N ASN A 241 -7.57 66.60 13.48
CA ASN A 241 -7.65 67.96 12.95
C ASN A 241 -6.30 68.31 12.30
N ALA A 242 -6.28 68.96 11.13
CA ALA A 242 -5.29 69.99 10.79
C ALA A 242 -5.63 70.70 9.45
N SER A 243 -5.68 72.04 9.52
CA SER A 243 -5.27 73.10 8.55
C SER A 243 -5.23 72.78 7.05
N SER A 244 -5.75 73.58 6.13
CA SER A 244 -5.93 75.06 6.09
C SER A 244 -7.06 75.45 5.14
#